data_AF-A0A7L2DFT3-F1
#
_entry.id   AF-A0A7L2DFT3-F1
#
_cell.length_a   1.000
_cell.length_b   1.000
_cell.length_c   1.000
_cell.angle_alpha   90.00
_cell.angle_beta   90.00
_cell.angle_gamma   90.00
#
_symmetry.space_group_name_H-M   'P 1'
#
loop_
_entity.id
_entity.type
_entity.pdbx_description
1 polymer ?
#
loop_
_entity_poly.entity_id
_entity_poly.type
_entity_poly.pdbx_seq_one_letter_code
_entity_poly.pdbx_strand_id
1 'polypeptide(L)'
;GTPGLPGMPGLPGRDGRDGLKGAKGEPGIPASSTQLGPKGMKGVRGPPGPPGKPGPRGAPGPMGFPGMSGAAGPPGLPGSFKQKQQSAFSVTRQTSQYPSKNLPVVFNHAITNTNNDYDTTTGKFTCRVPGVYYFVFH
;
A
#
# COMPACT_ATOMS: atom_id res chain seq x y z
N GLY A 1 7.80 -2.67 -3.36
CA GLY A 1 9.11 -2.47 -2.70
C GLY A 1 9.96 -3.70 -2.92
N THR A 2 11.29 -3.56 -2.80
CA THR A 2 12.22 -4.70 -2.76
C THR A 2 12.00 -5.52 -1.47
N PRO A 3 12.29 -6.84 -1.47
CA PRO A 3 12.22 -7.66 -0.25
C PRO A 3 13.14 -7.14 0.86
N GLY A 4 12.71 -7.27 2.12
CA GLY A 4 13.52 -6.92 3.29
C GLY A 4 14.75 -7.81 3.46
N LEU A 5 15.76 -7.33 4.18
CA LEU A 5 17.00 -8.07 4.45
C LEU A 5 16.73 -9.34 5.30
N PRO A 6 17.47 -10.45 5.07
CA PRO A 6 17.38 -11.65 5.92
C PRO A 6 17.69 -11.37 7.40
N GLY A 7 17.03 -12.09 8.30
CA GLY A 7 17.30 -11.99 9.75
C GLY A 7 18.67 -12.54 10.15
N MET A 8 19.19 -12.09 11.30
CA MET A 8 20.48 -12.55 11.85
C MET A 8 20.43 -14.01 12.33
N PRO A 9 21.56 -14.76 12.32
CA PRO A 9 21.63 -16.12 12.87
C PRO A 9 21.26 -16.19 14.36
N GLY A 10 20.65 -17.30 14.77
CA GLY A 10 20.32 -17.56 16.17
C GLY A 10 21.55 -17.80 17.07
N LEU A 11 21.39 -17.62 18.38
CA LEU A 11 22.45 -17.84 19.38
C LEU A 11 22.84 -19.33 19.51
N PRO A 12 24.10 -19.66 19.88
CA PRO A 12 24.51 -21.02 20.21
C PRO A 12 23.68 -21.65 21.34
N GLY A 13 23.53 -22.98 21.31
CA GLY A 13 22.87 -23.74 22.38
C GLY A 13 23.65 -23.71 23.70
N ARG A 14 22.98 -24.03 24.81
CA ARG A 14 23.60 -24.10 26.15
C ARG A 14 24.43 -25.38 26.30
N ASP A 15 25.46 -25.35 27.15
CA ASP A 15 26.30 -26.50 27.45
C ASP A 15 25.51 -27.70 28.01
N GLY A 16 26.00 -28.91 27.74
CA GLY A 16 25.42 -30.16 28.26
C GLY A 16 25.56 -30.29 29.78
N ARG A 17 24.71 -31.11 30.41
CA ARG A 17 24.81 -31.41 31.86
C ARG A 17 25.97 -32.37 32.15
N ASP A 18 26.53 -32.27 33.35
CA ASP A 18 27.57 -33.19 33.85
C ASP A 18 27.11 -34.65 33.84
N GLY A 19 28.06 -35.56 33.61
CA GLY A 19 27.83 -37.01 33.65
C GLY A 19 27.48 -37.54 35.04
N LEU A 20 26.78 -38.67 35.10
CA LEU A 20 26.41 -39.33 36.37
C LEU A 20 27.64 -39.90 37.10
N LYS A 21 27.60 -39.91 38.43
CA LYS A 21 28.64 -40.51 39.29
C LYS A 21 28.73 -42.03 39.03
N GLY A 22 29.96 -42.54 38.92
CA GLY A 22 30.21 -43.98 38.72
C GLY A 22 29.66 -44.86 39.85
N ALA A 23 29.33 -46.12 39.52
CA ALA A 23 28.79 -47.10 40.45
C ALA A 23 29.78 -47.43 41.58
N LYS A 24 29.25 -47.82 42.75
CA LYS A 24 30.05 -48.29 43.90
C LYS A 24 30.69 -49.64 43.53
N GLY A 25 31.98 -49.80 43.84
CA GLY A 25 32.68 -51.08 43.62
C GLY A 25 32.06 -52.23 44.41
N GLU A 26 32.23 -53.45 43.91
CA GLU A 26 31.69 -54.67 44.52
C GLU A 26 32.30 -54.94 45.91
N PRO A 27 31.55 -55.55 46.84
CA PRO A 27 32.09 -56.01 48.11
C PRO A 27 33.19 -57.05 47.92
N GLY A 28 34.23 -57.00 48.77
CA GLY A 28 35.27 -58.03 48.78
C GLY A 28 34.73 -59.40 49.19
N ILE A 29 35.35 -60.47 48.69
CA ILE A 29 35.01 -61.86 48.99
C ILE A 29 35.31 -62.15 50.48
N PRO A 30 34.38 -62.72 51.27
CA PRO A 30 34.64 -63.10 52.66
C PRO A 30 35.71 -64.20 52.75
N ALA A 31 36.67 -64.06 53.67
CA ALA A 31 37.69 -65.09 53.90
C ALA A 31 37.12 -66.30 54.65
N SER A 32 37.33 -67.51 54.10
CA SER A 32 37.19 -68.75 54.87
C SER A 32 38.29 -68.83 55.93
N SER A 33 37.93 -69.37 57.08
CA SER A 33 38.68 -69.43 58.34
C SER A 33 40.19 -69.71 58.23
N THR A 34 40.93 -69.06 59.14
CA THR A 34 42.33 -69.26 59.57
C THR A 34 43.48 -68.64 58.76
N GLN A 35 43.33 -67.38 58.32
CA GLN A 35 44.38 -66.34 58.39
C GLN A 35 43.71 -65.02 57.97
N LEU A 36 43.74 -63.97 58.79
CA LEU A 36 43.16 -62.68 58.40
C LEU A 36 44.02 -62.09 57.27
N GLY A 37 43.60 -62.33 56.02
CA GLY A 37 44.27 -61.78 54.84
C GLY A 37 44.24 -60.24 54.82
N PRO A 38 45.17 -59.58 54.11
CA PRO A 38 45.23 -58.13 54.03
C PRO A 38 43.91 -57.55 53.50
N LYS A 39 43.50 -56.40 54.05
CA LYS A 39 42.31 -55.66 53.64
C LYS A 39 42.28 -55.54 52.11
N GLY A 40 41.18 -56.01 51.49
CA GLY A 40 41.03 -55.99 50.03
C GLY A 40 41.36 -54.60 49.45
N MET A 41 42.12 -54.59 48.35
CA MET A 41 42.53 -53.36 47.68
C MET A 41 41.30 -52.51 47.33
N LYS A 42 41.41 -51.19 47.51
CA LYS A 42 40.36 -50.25 47.12
C LYS A 42 40.06 -50.43 45.62
N GLY A 43 38.79 -50.67 45.30
CA GLY A 43 38.35 -50.80 43.91
C GLY A 43 38.82 -49.63 43.05
N VAL A 44 39.22 -49.94 41.82
CA VAL A 44 39.72 -48.94 40.85
C VAL A 44 38.62 -47.91 40.57
N ARG A 45 38.99 -46.63 40.41
CA ARG A 45 38.04 -45.59 40.00
C ARG A 45 37.43 -46.00 38.66
N GLY A 46 36.10 -45.99 38.57
CA GLY A 46 35.39 -46.24 37.32
C GLY A 46 35.79 -45.24 36.23
N PRO A 47 35.66 -45.61 34.94
CA PRO A 47 36.00 -44.72 33.83
C PRO A 47 35.17 -43.43 33.89
N PRO A 48 35.67 -42.33 33.31
CA PRO A 48 34.86 -41.14 33.08
C PRO A 48 33.56 -41.49 32.35
N GLY A 49 32.46 -40.82 32.71
CA GLY A 49 31.21 -40.98 31.98
C GLY A 49 31.34 -40.52 30.53
N PRO A 50 30.47 -41.00 29.63
CA PRO A 50 30.46 -40.53 28.24
C PRO A 50 30.18 -39.01 28.17
N PRO A 51 30.66 -38.32 27.13
CA PRO A 51 30.31 -36.92 26.89
C PRO A 51 28.79 -36.71 26.86
N GLY A 52 28.34 -35.56 27.35
CA GLY A 52 26.94 -35.16 27.24
C GLY A 52 26.47 -35.10 25.79
N LYS A 53 25.18 -35.34 25.56
CA LYS A 53 24.60 -35.20 24.21
C LYS A 53 24.71 -33.74 23.73
N PRO A 54 24.93 -33.51 22.42
CA PRO A 54 24.84 -32.16 21.85
C PRO A 54 23.51 -31.50 22.20
N GLY A 55 23.55 -30.20 22.48
CA GLY A 55 22.35 -29.40 22.74
C GLY A 55 21.41 -29.38 21.53
N PRO A 56 20.12 -29.08 21.73
CA PRO A 56 19.17 -28.94 20.62
C PRO A 56 19.57 -27.78 19.71
N ARG A 57 19.21 -27.89 18.42
CA ARG A 57 19.36 -26.79 17.45
C ARG A 57 18.60 -25.56 17.93
N GLY A 58 19.22 -24.38 17.81
CA GLY A 58 18.57 -23.10 18.11
C GLY A 58 17.30 -22.86 17.29
N ALA A 59 16.40 -22.05 17.83
CA ALA A 59 15.14 -21.70 17.14
C ALA A 59 15.41 -20.96 15.82
N PRO A 60 14.50 -21.07 14.82
CA PRO A 60 14.55 -20.24 13.62
C PRO A 60 14.55 -18.75 13.97
N GLY A 61 15.27 -17.95 13.18
CA GLY A 61 15.25 -16.49 13.32
C GLY A 61 13.86 -15.90 13.04
N PRO A 62 13.59 -14.67 13.50
CA PRO A 62 12.33 -13.99 13.24
C PRO A 62 12.14 -13.68 11.75
N MET A 63 10.88 -13.56 11.32
CA MET A 63 10.51 -13.14 9.97
C MET A 63 10.98 -11.70 9.70
N GLY A 64 11.46 -11.44 8.49
CA GLY A 64 11.89 -10.10 8.06
C GLY A 64 10.74 -9.08 8.02
N PHE A 65 11.09 -7.79 8.09
CA PHE A 65 10.11 -6.71 8.05
C PHE A 65 9.41 -6.59 6.67
N PRO A 66 8.13 -6.15 6.63
CA PRO A 66 7.45 -5.83 5.37
C PRO A 66 8.20 -4.74 4.59
N GLY A 67 8.18 -4.85 3.26
CA GLY A 67 8.76 -3.83 2.37
C GLY A 67 8.02 -2.48 2.49
N MET A 68 8.73 -1.39 2.22
CA MET A 68 8.15 -0.05 2.23
C MET A 68 7.06 0.13 1.15
N SER A 69 6.02 0.89 1.48
CA SER A 69 4.96 1.30 0.55
C SER A 69 5.54 2.05 -0.65
N GLY A 70 4.93 1.84 -1.83
CA GLY A 70 5.29 2.61 -3.03
C GLY A 70 4.95 4.09 -2.90
N ALA A 71 5.65 4.94 -3.65
CA ALA A 71 5.32 6.36 -3.73
C ALA A 71 3.93 6.58 -4.34
N ALA A 72 3.26 7.65 -3.93
CA ALA A 72 2.00 8.07 -4.53
C ALA A 72 2.19 8.37 -6.04
N GLY A 73 1.18 8.03 -6.84
CA GLY A 73 1.16 8.40 -8.26
C GLY A 73 1.08 9.93 -8.46
N PRO A 74 1.49 10.44 -9.63
CA PRO A 74 1.38 11.86 -9.94
C PRO A 74 -0.10 12.30 -10.00
N PRO A 75 -0.39 13.59 -9.75
CA PRO A 75 -1.73 14.15 -9.94
C PRO A 75 -2.26 13.94 -11.36
N GLY A 76 -3.58 13.76 -11.50
CA GLY A 76 -4.24 13.71 -12.80
C GLY A 76 -4.13 15.02 -13.57
N LEU A 77 -4.23 14.95 -14.90
CA LEU A 77 -4.22 16.14 -15.76
C LEU A 77 -5.45 17.05 -15.47
N PRO A 78 -5.30 18.39 -15.55
CA PRO A 78 -6.42 19.31 -15.42
C PRO A 78 -7.52 19.01 -16.45
N GLY A 79 -8.78 19.02 -16.00
CA GLY A 79 -9.92 18.88 -16.90
C GLY A 79 -10.03 20.09 -17.85
N SER A 80 -10.04 19.85 -19.16
CA SER A 80 -10.36 20.88 -20.14
C SER A 80 -11.86 21.18 -20.08
N PHE A 81 -12.27 22.26 -19.40
CA PHE A 81 -13.64 22.76 -19.51
C PHE A 81 -13.87 23.13 -20.98
N LYS A 82 -14.65 22.33 -21.71
CA LYS A 82 -15.04 22.67 -23.08
C LYS A 82 -15.68 24.05 -23.06
N GLN A 83 -15.16 24.96 -23.88
CA GLN A 83 -15.79 26.24 -24.17
C GLN A 83 -17.23 25.92 -24.57
N LYS A 84 -18.18 26.20 -23.68
CA LYS A 84 -19.58 25.84 -23.91
C LYS A 84 -19.99 26.51 -25.21
N GLN A 85 -20.40 25.72 -26.21
CA GLN A 85 -21.06 26.22 -27.41
C GLN A 85 -22.40 26.81 -26.97
N GLN A 86 -22.37 28.05 -26.48
CA GLN A 86 -23.54 28.79 -26.01
C GLN A 86 -23.88 29.81 -27.08
N SER A 87 -25.12 29.78 -27.58
CA SER A 87 -25.66 30.76 -28.52
C SER A 87 -26.81 31.48 -27.83
N ALA A 88 -26.66 32.79 -27.64
CA ALA A 88 -27.66 33.63 -26.96
C ALA A 88 -27.50 35.09 -27.39
N PHE A 89 -28.62 35.78 -27.55
CA PHE A 89 -28.68 37.21 -27.83
C PHE A 89 -29.89 37.84 -27.14
N SER A 90 -29.77 39.11 -26.81
CA SER A 90 -30.86 39.98 -26.36
C SER A 90 -30.72 41.30 -27.09
N VAL A 91 -31.75 41.69 -27.83
CA VAL A 91 -31.72 42.83 -28.75
C VAL A 91 -32.97 43.68 -28.55
N THR A 92 -32.83 44.98 -28.76
CA THR A 92 -33.89 45.96 -28.63
C THR A 92 -34.01 46.77 -29.91
N ARG A 93 -35.20 47.32 -30.11
CA ARG A 93 -35.52 48.18 -31.24
C ARG A 93 -35.53 49.62 -30.76
N GLN A 94 -34.52 50.38 -31.13
CA GLN A 94 -34.37 51.80 -30.79
C GLN A 94 -34.64 52.64 -32.04
N THR A 95 -35.92 52.74 -32.42
CA THR A 95 -36.37 53.62 -33.50
C THR A 95 -37.85 53.94 -33.35
N SER A 96 -38.24 55.17 -33.68
CA SER A 96 -39.62 55.64 -33.65
C SER A 96 -40.41 55.26 -34.92
N GLN A 97 -39.72 54.84 -35.99
CA GLN A 97 -40.38 54.45 -37.23
C GLN A 97 -41.05 53.09 -37.06
N TYR A 98 -42.21 52.87 -37.66
CA TYR A 98 -42.85 51.55 -37.62
C TYR A 98 -42.15 50.54 -38.56
N PRO A 99 -42.13 49.24 -38.23
CA PRO A 99 -41.63 48.22 -39.15
C PRO A 99 -42.46 48.22 -40.45
N SER A 100 -41.78 48.12 -41.59
CA SER A 100 -42.44 47.92 -42.88
C SER A 100 -43.20 46.59 -42.90
N LYS A 101 -44.40 46.59 -43.49
CA LYS A 101 -45.16 45.34 -43.69
C LYS A 101 -44.35 44.36 -44.53
N ASN A 102 -44.44 43.08 -44.18
CA ASN A 102 -43.82 41.95 -44.87
C ASN A 102 -42.28 41.94 -44.88
N LEU A 103 -41.62 42.76 -44.06
CA LEU A 103 -40.17 42.69 -43.82
C LEU A 103 -39.89 42.21 -42.39
N PRO A 104 -38.74 41.54 -42.15
CA PRO A 104 -38.29 41.21 -40.80
C PRO A 104 -38.20 42.47 -39.93
N VAL A 105 -38.61 42.35 -38.66
CA VAL A 105 -38.43 43.41 -37.68
C VAL A 105 -36.95 43.48 -37.32
N VAL A 106 -36.32 44.61 -37.64
CA VAL A 106 -34.92 44.85 -37.31
C VAL A 106 -34.83 45.43 -35.90
N PHE A 107 -34.32 44.64 -34.96
CA PHE A 107 -33.84 45.10 -33.66
C PHE A 107 -32.40 45.60 -33.82
N ASN A 108 -32.24 46.92 -33.90
CA ASN A 108 -31.00 47.59 -34.30
C ASN A 108 -29.99 47.77 -33.15
N HIS A 109 -30.36 47.48 -31.91
CA HIS A 109 -29.49 47.65 -30.75
C HIS A 109 -29.32 46.33 -30.00
N ALA A 110 -28.07 45.88 -29.80
CA ALA A 110 -27.80 44.67 -29.03
C ALA A 110 -27.56 45.00 -27.54
N ILE A 111 -28.33 44.37 -26.65
CA ILE A 111 -27.99 44.33 -25.22
C ILE A 111 -26.87 43.31 -25.01
N THR A 112 -27.06 42.10 -25.54
CA THR A 112 -26.06 41.03 -25.56
C THR A 112 -26.11 40.30 -26.90
N ASN A 113 -24.95 40.02 -27.50
CA ASN A 113 -24.85 39.28 -28.77
C ASN A 113 -23.43 38.73 -28.96
N THR A 114 -22.92 38.00 -27.98
CA THR A 114 -21.48 37.70 -27.87
C THR A 114 -20.92 36.92 -29.07
N ASN A 115 -21.72 36.08 -29.73
CA ASN A 115 -21.26 35.31 -30.88
C ASN A 115 -21.67 35.91 -32.24
N ASN A 116 -22.36 37.06 -32.23
CA ASN A 116 -22.95 37.65 -33.42
C ASN A 116 -23.90 36.69 -34.16
N ASP A 117 -24.69 35.93 -33.40
CA ASP A 117 -25.67 34.99 -33.95
C ASP A 117 -26.92 35.73 -34.46
N TYR A 118 -27.21 36.91 -33.91
CA TYR A 118 -28.22 37.82 -34.42
C TYR A 118 -27.58 38.97 -35.21
N ASP A 119 -28.11 39.24 -36.40
CA ASP A 119 -27.66 40.33 -37.26
C ASP A 119 -28.59 41.55 -37.10
N THR A 120 -28.04 42.63 -36.55
CA THR A 120 -28.76 43.89 -36.28
C THR A 120 -29.04 44.72 -37.54
N THR A 121 -28.51 44.32 -38.70
CA THR A 121 -28.81 44.97 -39.99
C THR A 121 -29.97 44.29 -40.71
N THR A 122 -30.03 42.95 -40.67
CA THR A 122 -31.06 42.17 -41.37
C THR A 122 -32.22 41.75 -40.48
N GLY A 123 -32.07 41.81 -39.17
CA GLY A 123 -33.08 41.36 -38.20
C GLY A 123 -33.17 39.84 -38.06
N LYS A 124 -32.11 39.11 -38.43
CA LYS A 124 -32.12 37.64 -38.52
C LYS A 124 -31.20 37.00 -37.51
N PHE A 125 -31.69 35.94 -36.88
CA PHE A 125 -30.85 34.98 -36.17
C PHE A 125 -30.36 33.90 -37.13
N THR A 126 -29.06 33.56 -37.04
CA THR A 126 -28.44 32.47 -37.79
C THR A 126 -28.00 31.37 -36.82
N CYS A 127 -28.60 30.19 -36.95
CA CYS A 127 -28.24 29.03 -36.14
C CYS A 127 -26.84 28.51 -36.54
N ARG A 128 -25.84 28.73 -35.67
CA ARG A 128 -24.47 28.19 -35.84
C ARG A 128 -24.22 26.91 -35.05
N VAL A 129 -25.02 26.67 -34.02
CA VAL A 129 -24.92 25.51 -33.14
C VAL A 129 -26.25 24.77 -33.19
N PRO A 130 -26.35 23.55 -33.74
CA PRO A 130 -27.63 22.84 -33.78
C PRO A 130 -28.11 22.50 -32.36
N GLY A 131 -29.39 22.70 -32.08
CA GLY A 131 -29.95 22.45 -30.76
C GLY A 131 -31.36 23.01 -30.57
N VAL A 132 -31.84 22.95 -29.34
CA VAL A 132 -33.12 23.55 -28.94
C VAL A 132 -32.87 24.99 -28.49
N TYR A 133 -33.66 25.91 -29.03
CA TYR A 133 -33.57 27.34 -28.77
C TYR A 133 -34.86 27.86 -28.16
N TYR A 134 -34.74 28.86 -27.28
CA TYR A 134 -35.86 29.58 -26.69
C TYR A 134 -35.86 31.02 -27.19
N PHE A 135 -36.98 31.46 -27.75
CA PHE A 135 -37.17 32.83 -28.23
C PHE A 135 -38.34 33.46 -27.48
N VAL A 136 -38.14 34.67 -26.97
CA VAL A 136 -39.15 35.47 -26.28
C VAL A 136 -39.01 36.92 -26.72
N PHE A 137 -40.13 37.63 -26.84
CA PHE A 137 -40.19 39.05 -27.17
C PHE A 137 -41.26 39.73 -26.32
N HIS A 138 -41.09 41.03 -26.08
CA HIS A 138 -41.95 41.88 -25.27
C HIS A 138 -42.36 43.12 -26.06
#